data_AF-A0A838SID3-F1
#
_entry.id   AF-A0A838SID3-F1
#
_cell.length_a   1.000
_cell.length_b   1.000
_cell.length_c   1.000
_cell.angle_alpha   90.00
_cell.angle_beta   90.00
_cell.angle_gamma   90.00
#
_symmetry.space_group_name_H-M   'P 1'
#
loop_
_entity.id
_entity.type
_entity.pdbx_description
1 polymer ?
#
loop_
_entity_poly.entity_id
_entity_poly.type
_entity_poly.pdbx_seq_one_letter_code
_entity_poly.pdbx_strand_id
1 'polypeptide(L)'
;MFAHRSHTRRTDARLVRDQASELASEYPYPPPVNNGEEVDYRQAGSPSYVANYSKGLRHNALGEVLPRSYESLLDALDSRDPQQFERIQLGHPHGGLNLINPQAGLAFDLEGPDAMALAVPPAPRIDGPEASGEMGELYWMALLRDVAFVDYGTGANTDADPIINTTDAAAAMTADFSVFRGPRVGNAVTPDTLFRGSTREDSVGPYLSQFLLLGNADPILGPAPSDGFIKYGTLRIDQRQKTAAPNVNYLTSFNTGPQHWLGAQNGRDYRDLDQFDSQRRFIRNLRDLATYVHFDALYEAYLNACLILLGMRVPFDSGNPYVRSRTQDGFGTFGGPHILSLVTEVATRALKAVWYQKWGVHRRLRPEEYGGRLYVHRDTATLGRYPFIDDEILASSVLNLVEGQPSGSALLPQAFPEGAPTHPAYGAGHATVAGACVTVLKAFFDESFVIPTPRIAARDGLSLLPLPAGTVLTVRGELNKLAANISLGRNAAGVHWRSDYAQSVLFGEKIALGILREQKLTYNEDHHLTVTRFDGTAVVI
;
A
#
# COMPACT_ATOMS: atom_id res chain seq x y z
N MET A 1 18.75 23.60 45.60
CA MET A 1 19.14 22.88 44.36
C MET A 1 17.94 22.31 43.60
N PHE A 2 17.01 21.58 44.23
CA PHE A 2 15.82 21.03 43.54
C PHE A 2 14.87 22.10 42.97
N ALA A 3 14.53 23.15 43.74
CA ALA A 3 13.63 24.20 43.26
C ALA A 3 14.20 25.04 42.08
N HIS A 4 15.52 25.17 41.98
CA HIS A 4 16.16 25.88 40.85
C HIS A 4 16.16 25.00 39.58
N ARG A 5 16.29 23.67 39.71
CA ARG A 5 16.17 22.70 38.60
C ARG A 5 14.74 22.58 38.05
N SER A 6 13.72 22.80 38.88
CA SER A 6 12.31 22.76 38.45
C SER A 6 11.92 23.97 37.59
N HIS A 7 12.47 25.16 37.85
CA HIS A 7 12.20 26.34 37.04
C HIS A 7 12.88 26.29 35.65
N THR A 8 14.07 25.70 35.56
CA THR A 8 14.78 25.53 34.26
C THR A 8 14.13 24.45 33.41
N ARG A 9 13.64 23.33 33.98
CA ARG A 9 13.08 22.22 33.19
C ARG A 9 11.94 22.61 32.27
N ARG A 10 11.07 23.53 32.69
CA ARG A 10 9.99 24.07 31.84
C ARG A 10 10.55 24.86 30.65
N THR A 11 11.58 25.66 30.88
CA THR A 11 12.26 26.42 29.82
C THR A 11 12.99 25.48 28.87
N ASP A 12 13.74 24.49 29.40
CA ASP A 12 14.48 23.51 28.61
C ASP A 12 13.52 22.69 27.72
N ALA A 13 12.39 22.24 28.26
CA ALA A 13 11.39 21.51 27.49
C ALA A 13 10.80 22.34 26.35
N ARG A 14 10.63 23.66 26.55
CA ARG A 14 10.21 24.55 25.47
C ARG A 14 11.33 24.70 24.43
N LEU A 15 12.57 24.95 24.85
CA LEU A 15 13.70 25.12 23.94
C LEU A 15 13.91 23.91 23.04
N VAL A 16 13.81 22.68 23.57
CA VAL A 16 13.93 21.45 22.75
C VAL A 16 12.82 21.37 21.69
N ARG A 17 11.60 21.78 22.03
CA ARG A 17 10.47 21.80 21.07
C ARG A 17 10.64 22.89 20.02
N ASP A 18 11.12 24.06 20.43
CA ASP A 18 11.42 25.17 19.52
C ASP A 18 12.55 24.74 18.54
N GLN A 19 13.58 24.04 19.01
CA GLN A 19 14.65 23.47 18.16
C GLN A 19 14.16 22.40 17.17
N ALA A 20 13.26 21.50 17.61
CA ALA A 20 12.65 20.53 16.70
C ALA A 20 11.83 21.24 15.61
N SER A 21 11.10 22.30 15.97
CA SER A 21 10.36 23.13 15.00
C SER A 21 11.30 23.87 14.05
N GLU A 22 12.45 24.37 14.52
CA GLU A 22 13.48 24.98 13.67
C GLU A 22 14.05 23.97 12.67
N LEU A 23 14.37 22.74 13.11
CA LEU A 23 14.82 21.66 12.24
C LEU A 23 13.79 21.33 11.15
N ALA A 24 12.50 21.23 11.52
CA ALA A 24 11.42 21.00 10.56
C ALA A 24 11.23 22.19 9.59
N SER A 25 11.60 23.40 9.97
CA SER A 25 11.50 24.57 9.08
C SER A 25 12.53 24.57 7.93
N GLU A 26 13.55 23.71 8.00
CA GLU A 26 14.57 23.59 6.95
C GLU A 26 14.09 22.81 5.71
N TYR A 27 12.92 22.16 5.76
CA TYR A 27 12.36 21.50 4.58
C TYR A 27 12.04 22.51 3.46
N PRO A 28 12.30 22.18 2.18
CA PRO A 28 12.30 23.16 1.09
C PRO A 28 10.91 23.59 0.57
N TYR A 29 9.81 23.01 1.05
CA TYR A 29 8.42 23.25 0.56
C TYR A 29 8.32 23.33 -0.97
N PRO A 30 8.62 22.24 -1.70
CA PRO A 30 8.61 22.26 -3.15
C PRO A 30 7.21 22.57 -3.70
N PRO A 31 7.10 23.31 -4.82
CA PRO A 31 5.80 23.51 -5.45
C PRO A 31 5.21 22.16 -5.88
N PRO A 32 3.88 21.98 -5.78
CA PRO A 32 3.23 20.75 -6.21
C PRO A 32 3.36 20.59 -7.73
N VAL A 33 3.87 19.43 -8.19
CA VAL A 33 4.00 19.09 -9.61
C VAL A 33 3.27 17.78 -9.88
N ASN A 34 2.27 17.84 -10.77
CA ASN A 34 1.54 16.65 -11.24
C ASN A 34 1.87 16.36 -12.72
N ASN A 35 1.15 15.42 -13.32
CA ASN A 35 1.44 14.91 -14.68
C ASN A 35 0.69 15.66 -15.80
N GLY A 36 -0.05 16.72 -15.49
CA GLY A 36 -0.75 17.58 -16.46
C GLY A 36 -2.12 17.09 -16.94
N GLU A 37 -2.50 15.83 -16.70
CA GLU A 37 -3.67 15.20 -17.33
C GLU A 37 -5.03 15.82 -16.97
N GLU A 38 -5.10 16.59 -15.87
CA GLU A 38 -6.32 17.29 -15.45
C GLU A 38 -6.81 18.33 -16.46
N VAL A 39 -5.91 18.89 -17.30
CA VAL A 39 -6.24 19.96 -18.26
C VAL A 39 -5.96 19.60 -19.72
N ASP A 40 -5.18 18.54 -19.96
CA ASP A 40 -4.74 18.14 -21.30
C ASP A 40 -5.88 17.52 -22.13
N TYR A 41 -6.68 16.63 -21.52
CA TYR A 41 -7.78 15.97 -22.20
C TYR A 41 -9.02 16.86 -22.20
N ARG A 42 -9.51 17.21 -23.39
CA ARG A 42 -10.60 18.18 -23.56
C ARG A 42 -11.77 17.61 -24.36
N GLN A 43 -12.97 18.06 -24.01
CA GLN A 43 -14.21 17.81 -24.74
C GLN A 43 -14.97 19.12 -24.91
N ALA A 44 -15.31 19.47 -26.15
CA ALA A 44 -15.99 20.72 -26.50
C ALA A 44 -15.32 21.99 -25.94
N GLY A 45 -13.99 22.01 -25.86
CA GLY A 45 -13.18 23.16 -25.41
C GLY A 45 -12.86 23.19 -23.91
N SER A 46 -13.56 22.41 -23.09
CA SER A 46 -13.33 22.30 -21.65
C SER A 46 -12.58 21.02 -21.26
N PRO A 47 -11.84 20.99 -20.14
CA PRO A 47 -11.27 19.76 -19.60
C PRO A 47 -12.34 18.68 -19.39
N SER A 48 -12.05 17.44 -19.79
CA SER A 48 -12.96 16.30 -19.62
C SER A 48 -12.79 15.59 -18.27
N TYR A 49 -11.63 15.80 -17.61
CA TYR A 49 -11.23 15.13 -16.37
C TYR A 49 -11.22 13.59 -16.46
N VAL A 50 -11.13 13.04 -17.68
CA VAL A 50 -11.29 11.61 -17.97
C VAL A 50 -10.21 10.72 -17.32
N ALA A 51 -9.04 11.31 -17.05
CA ALA A 51 -7.88 10.70 -16.41
C ALA A 51 -7.78 11.02 -14.90
N ASN A 52 -8.77 11.71 -14.34
CA ASN A 52 -8.77 12.10 -12.95
C ASN A 52 -9.70 11.22 -12.12
N TYR A 53 -9.36 11.12 -10.85
CA TYR A 53 -10.19 10.48 -9.85
C TYR A 53 -11.52 11.22 -9.71
N SER A 54 -12.60 10.50 -9.93
CA SER A 54 -13.95 11.06 -9.94
C SER A 54 -15.00 10.21 -9.24
N LYS A 55 -14.64 9.00 -8.78
CA LYS A 55 -15.54 8.14 -8.01
C LYS A 55 -16.22 8.87 -6.84
N GLY A 56 -17.52 8.66 -6.72
CA GLY A 56 -18.40 9.34 -5.76
C GLY A 56 -19.04 10.62 -6.33
N LEU A 57 -18.44 11.24 -7.35
CA LEU A 57 -19.04 12.37 -8.07
C LEU A 57 -20.11 11.89 -9.05
N ARG A 58 -20.77 12.84 -9.74
CA ARG A 58 -21.79 12.55 -10.75
C ARG A 58 -21.14 12.21 -12.08
N HIS A 59 -21.56 11.10 -12.69
CA HIS A 59 -21.08 10.65 -14.00
C HIS A 59 -22.19 10.60 -15.06
N ASN A 60 -21.81 10.65 -16.33
CA ASN A 60 -22.69 10.35 -17.46
C ASN A 60 -22.83 8.82 -17.67
N ALA A 61 -23.56 8.42 -18.71
CA ALA A 61 -23.78 7.00 -19.02
C ALA A 61 -22.52 6.23 -19.44
N LEU A 62 -21.44 6.93 -19.81
CA LEU A 62 -20.12 6.36 -20.13
C LEU A 62 -19.20 6.29 -18.91
N GLY A 63 -19.68 6.73 -17.74
CA GLY A 63 -18.87 6.84 -16.53
C GLY A 63 -17.82 7.97 -16.60
N GLU A 64 -17.97 8.94 -17.49
CA GLU A 64 -17.18 10.18 -17.48
C GLU A 64 -17.81 11.15 -16.47
N VAL A 65 -16.99 11.82 -15.66
CA VAL A 65 -17.49 12.77 -14.66
C VAL A 65 -18.16 13.98 -15.34
N LEU A 66 -19.25 14.47 -14.76
CA LEU A 66 -19.85 15.72 -15.21
C LEU A 66 -18.92 16.89 -14.81
N PRO A 67 -18.51 17.79 -15.73
CA PRO A 67 -17.55 18.86 -15.42
C PRO A 67 -17.93 19.71 -14.20
N ARG A 68 -19.21 20.09 -14.07
CA ARG A 68 -19.72 20.82 -12.89
C ARG A 68 -19.53 20.09 -11.57
N SER A 69 -19.59 18.76 -11.59
CA SER A 69 -19.38 17.93 -10.41
C SER A 69 -17.92 17.96 -9.99
N TYR A 70 -17.01 17.85 -10.96
CA TYR A 70 -15.58 17.91 -10.73
C TYR A 70 -15.11 19.31 -10.30
N GLU A 71 -15.61 20.36 -10.96
CA GLU A 71 -15.35 21.75 -10.60
C GLU A 71 -15.73 22.05 -9.14
N SER A 72 -16.84 21.49 -8.63
CA SER A 72 -17.21 21.68 -7.22
C SER A 72 -16.20 21.07 -6.23
N LEU A 73 -15.49 20.00 -6.61
CA LEU A 73 -14.38 19.45 -5.83
C LEU A 73 -13.17 20.39 -5.88
N LEU A 74 -12.83 20.91 -7.06
CA LEU A 74 -11.72 21.86 -7.21
C LEU A 74 -11.96 23.15 -6.42
N ASP A 75 -13.16 23.70 -6.48
CA ASP A 75 -13.55 24.89 -5.71
C ASP A 75 -13.39 24.67 -4.19
N ALA A 76 -13.76 23.49 -3.69
CA ALA A 76 -13.59 23.13 -2.28
C ALA A 76 -12.10 23.02 -1.89
N LEU A 77 -11.28 22.37 -2.72
CA LEU A 77 -9.86 22.21 -2.48
C LEU A 77 -9.08 23.53 -2.53
N ASP A 78 -9.42 24.40 -3.48
CA ASP A 78 -8.79 25.72 -3.65
C ASP A 78 -9.16 26.67 -2.52
N SER A 79 -10.46 26.74 -2.17
CA SER A 79 -10.95 27.62 -1.10
C SER A 79 -10.48 27.21 0.29
N ARG A 80 -10.23 25.91 0.51
CA ARG A 80 -9.94 25.31 1.82
C ARG A 80 -10.99 25.60 2.90
N ASP A 81 -12.16 26.08 2.50
CA ASP A 81 -13.28 26.39 3.39
C ASP A 81 -14.08 25.10 3.66
N PRO A 82 -14.18 24.64 4.92
CA PRO A 82 -14.97 23.47 5.28
C PRO A 82 -16.40 23.49 4.72
N GLN A 83 -17.02 24.68 4.58
CA GLN A 83 -18.37 24.79 4.02
C GLN A 83 -18.45 24.49 2.53
N GLN A 84 -17.37 24.67 1.77
CA GLN A 84 -17.33 24.33 0.35
C GLN A 84 -17.19 22.81 0.14
N PHE A 85 -16.53 22.10 1.05
CA PHE A 85 -16.48 20.63 1.00
C PHE A 85 -17.88 20.00 1.15
N GLU A 86 -18.78 20.59 1.93
CA GLU A 86 -20.18 20.15 2.06
C GLU A 86 -21.01 20.40 0.79
N ARG A 87 -20.50 21.19 -0.16
CA ARG A 87 -21.18 21.54 -1.42
C ARG A 87 -20.70 20.70 -2.61
N ILE A 88 -19.76 19.78 -2.41
CA ILE A 88 -19.28 18.90 -3.46
C ILE A 88 -20.46 18.07 -4.00
N GLN A 89 -20.63 18.07 -5.32
CA GLN A 89 -21.75 17.37 -5.96
C GLN A 89 -21.45 15.88 -6.07
N LEU A 90 -22.14 15.07 -5.26
CA LEU A 90 -22.03 13.61 -5.27
C LEU A 90 -23.05 12.97 -6.21
N GLY A 91 -22.73 11.76 -6.71
CA GLY A 91 -23.63 10.93 -7.53
C GLY A 91 -24.82 10.39 -6.74
N HIS A 92 -24.60 10.07 -5.46
CA HIS A 92 -25.61 9.56 -4.53
C HIS A 92 -25.63 10.36 -3.21
N PRO A 93 -26.05 11.64 -3.23
CA PRO A 93 -26.21 12.41 -2.00
C PRO A 93 -27.32 11.76 -1.17
N HIS A 94 -27.07 11.50 0.11
CA HIS A 94 -28.00 10.87 1.06
C HIS A 94 -28.24 9.36 0.83
N GLY A 95 -27.19 8.55 0.98
CA GLY A 95 -27.29 7.08 0.99
C GLY A 95 -26.19 6.37 0.20
N GLY A 96 -25.36 7.12 -0.53
CA GLY A 96 -24.11 6.63 -1.11
C GLY A 96 -22.91 6.80 -0.20
N LEU A 97 -21.74 6.43 -0.74
CA LEU A 97 -20.44 6.64 -0.11
C LEU A 97 -20.05 8.13 -0.14
N ASN A 98 -19.52 8.62 0.97
CA ASN A 98 -18.90 9.95 1.07
C ASN A 98 -17.44 9.91 0.60
N LEU A 99 -16.88 11.06 0.22
CA LEU A 99 -15.44 11.20 -0.02
C LEU A 99 -14.65 11.09 1.29
N ILE A 100 -13.55 10.32 1.28
CA ILE A 100 -12.78 10.04 2.50
C ILE A 100 -11.78 11.19 2.78
N ASN A 101 -12.18 12.04 3.72
CA ASN A 101 -11.39 13.13 4.31
C ASN A 101 -10.60 13.99 3.30
N PRO A 102 -11.24 14.63 2.30
CA PRO A 102 -10.53 15.50 1.35
C PRO A 102 -9.76 16.67 2.02
N GLN A 103 -10.08 16.99 3.28
CA GLN A 103 -9.41 18.02 4.08
C GLN A 103 -8.17 17.53 4.85
N ALA A 104 -7.90 16.22 4.95
CA ALA A 104 -6.87 15.72 5.88
C ALA A 104 -5.45 16.21 5.58
N GLY A 105 -5.13 16.49 4.32
CA GLY A 105 -3.85 17.07 3.92
C GLY A 105 -3.64 18.53 4.34
N LEU A 106 -4.67 19.20 4.86
CA LEU A 106 -4.59 20.57 5.37
C LEU A 106 -4.25 20.63 6.88
N ALA A 107 -4.25 19.48 7.56
CA ALA A 107 -4.01 19.42 8.99
C ALA A 107 -2.50 19.45 9.31
N PHE A 108 -2.12 20.33 10.23
CA PHE A 108 -0.77 20.35 10.79
C PHE A 108 -0.52 19.18 11.75
N ASP A 109 0.75 18.99 12.12
CA ASP A 109 1.18 18.08 13.16
C ASP A 109 2.19 18.75 14.10
N LEU A 110 2.39 18.16 15.28
CA LEU A 110 3.33 18.67 16.28
C LEU A 110 4.75 18.09 16.11
N GLU A 111 4.90 17.07 15.28
CA GLU A 111 6.16 16.40 14.99
C GLU A 111 6.20 15.91 13.55
N GLY A 112 7.41 15.76 13.04
CA GLY A 112 7.69 15.30 11.70
C GLY A 112 7.52 16.40 10.65
N PRO A 113 7.88 16.08 9.39
CA PRO A 113 7.70 16.99 8.27
C PRO A 113 6.22 17.34 8.08
N ASP A 114 5.92 18.60 7.80
CA ASP A 114 4.57 19.03 7.43
C ASP A 114 4.06 18.27 6.19
N ALA A 115 2.74 18.08 6.10
CA ALA A 115 2.09 17.32 5.03
C ALA A 115 2.41 17.85 3.62
N MET A 116 2.74 19.14 3.50
CA MET A 116 3.07 19.82 2.24
C MET A 116 4.58 20.06 2.06
N ALA A 117 5.41 19.71 3.05
CA ALA A 117 6.86 19.92 2.99
C ALA A 117 7.58 18.91 2.09
N LEU A 118 6.93 17.79 1.77
CA LEU A 118 7.46 16.71 0.95
C LEU A 118 6.60 16.51 -0.30
N ALA A 119 7.23 16.01 -1.37
CA ALA A 119 6.56 15.74 -2.64
C ALA A 119 6.74 14.29 -3.10
N VAL A 120 5.77 13.83 -3.87
CA VAL A 120 5.79 12.60 -4.66
C VAL A 120 5.92 13.02 -6.14
N PRO A 121 6.70 12.31 -6.99
CA PRO A 121 6.88 12.71 -8.39
C PRO A 121 5.56 12.62 -9.18
N PRO A 122 5.46 13.23 -10.38
CA PRO A 122 4.30 13.05 -11.25
C PRO A 122 3.98 11.57 -11.51
N ALA A 123 2.70 11.21 -11.46
CA ALA A 123 2.24 9.86 -11.75
C ALA A 123 2.37 9.52 -13.25
N PRO A 124 2.53 8.23 -13.62
CA PRO A 124 2.41 7.78 -14.99
C PRO A 124 1.08 8.23 -15.62
N ARG A 125 1.17 8.72 -16.86
CA ARG A 125 0.01 9.18 -17.64
C ARG A 125 -0.70 8.01 -18.33
N ILE A 126 -2.00 8.12 -18.54
CA ILE A 126 -2.80 7.07 -19.19
C ILE A 126 -2.52 6.94 -20.70
N ASP A 127 -1.89 7.95 -21.30
CA ASP A 127 -1.41 7.96 -22.69
C ASP A 127 0.05 7.49 -22.83
N GLY A 128 0.62 6.86 -21.78
CA GLY A 128 2.00 6.41 -21.76
C GLY A 128 2.18 4.92 -21.48
N PRO A 129 3.30 4.32 -21.94
CA PRO A 129 3.55 2.87 -21.85
C PRO A 129 3.72 2.38 -20.41
N GLU A 130 4.14 3.24 -19.48
CA GLU A 130 4.24 2.84 -18.07
C GLU A 130 2.86 2.54 -17.48
N ALA A 131 1.82 3.31 -17.81
CA ALA A 131 0.45 3.02 -17.37
C ALA A 131 -0.10 1.74 -18.03
N SER A 132 0.26 1.46 -19.28
CA SER A 132 -0.06 0.20 -19.95
C SER A 132 0.52 -1.01 -19.21
N GLY A 133 1.81 -0.96 -18.88
CA GLY A 133 2.47 -2.01 -18.08
C GLY A 133 1.86 -2.18 -16.69
N GLU A 134 1.49 -1.09 -16.02
CA GLU A 134 0.82 -1.16 -14.73
C GLU A 134 -0.58 -1.79 -14.84
N MET A 135 -1.37 -1.40 -15.83
CA MET A 135 -2.71 -1.96 -16.01
C MET A 135 -2.65 -3.45 -16.40
N GLY A 136 -1.70 -3.82 -17.27
CA GLY A 136 -1.43 -5.20 -17.64
C GLY A 136 -1.10 -6.07 -16.43
N GLU A 137 -0.25 -5.57 -15.53
CA GLU A 137 0.04 -6.26 -14.27
C GLU A 137 -1.21 -6.46 -13.41
N LEU A 138 -2.08 -5.45 -13.31
CA LEU A 138 -3.30 -5.54 -12.50
C LEU A 138 -4.32 -6.52 -13.08
N TYR A 139 -4.45 -6.61 -14.40
CA TYR A 139 -5.27 -7.65 -15.02
C TYR A 139 -4.71 -9.04 -14.79
N TRP A 140 -3.38 -9.22 -14.89
CA TRP A 140 -2.75 -10.51 -14.57
C TRP A 140 -2.92 -10.89 -13.10
N MET A 141 -2.74 -9.93 -12.19
CA MET A 141 -3.04 -10.14 -10.77
C MET A 141 -4.51 -10.55 -10.58
N ALA A 142 -5.44 -9.96 -11.34
CA ALA A 142 -6.87 -10.29 -11.27
C ALA A 142 -7.19 -11.71 -11.71
N LEU A 143 -6.58 -12.17 -12.81
CA LEU A 143 -6.73 -13.52 -13.33
C LEU A 143 -6.07 -14.57 -12.42
N LEU A 144 -4.94 -14.22 -11.79
CA LEU A 144 -4.14 -15.14 -10.97
C LEU A 144 -4.40 -15.00 -9.46
N ARG A 145 -5.48 -14.32 -9.03
CA ARG A 145 -5.77 -14.05 -7.60
C ARG A 145 -5.75 -15.30 -6.74
N ASP A 146 -6.23 -16.40 -7.30
CA ASP A 146 -6.49 -17.64 -6.58
C ASP A 146 -5.34 -18.67 -6.71
N VAL A 147 -4.27 -18.36 -7.46
CA VAL A 147 -3.06 -19.20 -7.55
C VAL A 147 -2.26 -19.13 -6.26
N ALA A 148 -2.00 -20.28 -5.64
CA ALA A 148 -1.23 -20.36 -4.40
C ALA A 148 0.24 -20.01 -4.65
N PHE A 149 0.84 -19.21 -3.78
CA PHE A 149 2.25 -18.79 -3.91
C PHE A 149 3.23 -19.97 -3.94
N VAL A 150 2.87 -21.11 -3.33
CA VAL A 150 3.68 -22.34 -3.35
C VAL A 150 3.70 -23.03 -4.72
N ASP A 151 2.73 -22.73 -5.58
CA ASP A 151 2.60 -23.31 -6.92
C ASP A 151 3.10 -22.36 -8.03
N TYR A 152 3.55 -21.14 -7.72
CA TYR A 152 4.05 -20.18 -8.72
C TYR A 152 5.22 -20.77 -9.54
N GLY A 153 5.11 -20.67 -10.86
CA GLY A 153 6.11 -21.13 -11.83
C GLY A 153 6.18 -22.65 -11.98
N THR A 154 5.27 -23.39 -11.33
CA THR A 154 5.31 -24.87 -11.37
C THR A 154 4.53 -25.45 -12.55
N GLY A 155 3.59 -24.70 -13.12
CA GLY A 155 2.68 -25.21 -14.15
C GLY A 155 1.78 -26.34 -13.64
N ALA A 156 1.58 -26.42 -12.31
CA ALA A 156 0.90 -27.52 -11.65
C ALA A 156 -0.05 -27.03 -10.54
N ASN A 157 -0.98 -27.90 -10.15
CA ASN A 157 -1.97 -27.62 -9.09
C ASN A 157 -2.78 -26.34 -9.36
N THR A 158 -2.66 -25.31 -8.52
CA THR A 158 -3.39 -24.05 -8.75
C THR A 158 -2.79 -23.19 -9.87
N ASP A 159 -1.61 -23.53 -10.38
CA ASP A 159 -0.92 -22.88 -11.51
C ASP A 159 -1.00 -23.73 -12.80
N ALA A 160 -1.93 -24.69 -12.87
CA ALA A 160 -2.00 -25.68 -13.96
C ALA A 160 -2.79 -25.25 -15.20
N ASP A 161 -3.38 -24.06 -15.20
CA ASP A 161 -4.14 -23.58 -16.37
C ASP A 161 -3.20 -23.41 -17.58
N PRO A 162 -3.57 -23.91 -18.77
CA PRO A 162 -2.66 -23.94 -19.92
C PRO A 162 -2.38 -22.58 -20.57
N ILE A 163 -3.13 -21.52 -20.21
CA ILE A 163 -3.00 -20.18 -20.80
C ILE A 163 -3.05 -19.04 -19.77
N ILE A 164 -3.58 -19.29 -18.57
CA ILE A 164 -3.66 -18.33 -17.46
C ILE A 164 -2.87 -18.90 -16.27
N ASN A 165 -1.55 -18.90 -16.40
CA ASN A 165 -0.63 -19.29 -15.33
C ASN A 165 0.44 -18.22 -15.12
N THR A 166 1.21 -18.38 -14.04
CA THR A 166 2.24 -17.41 -13.65
C THR A 166 3.43 -17.34 -14.61
N THR A 167 3.70 -18.40 -15.37
CA THR A 167 4.76 -18.39 -16.39
C THR A 167 4.35 -17.54 -17.59
N ASP A 168 3.11 -17.72 -18.08
CA ASP A 168 2.57 -16.92 -19.18
C ASP A 168 2.40 -15.45 -18.78
N ALA A 169 1.97 -15.18 -17.54
CA ALA A 169 1.92 -13.82 -17.02
C ALA A 169 3.31 -13.15 -17.02
N ALA A 170 4.34 -13.85 -16.52
CA ALA A 170 5.70 -13.32 -16.53
C ALA A 170 6.24 -13.07 -17.95
N ALA A 171 5.96 -13.98 -18.88
CA ALA A 171 6.32 -13.82 -20.29
C ALA A 171 5.61 -12.61 -20.92
N ALA A 172 4.30 -12.48 -20.73
CA ALA A 172 3.50 -11.36 -21.23
C ALA A 172 3.97 -10.01 -20.65
N MET A 173 4.28 -9.93 -19.35
CA MET A 173 4.83 -8.71 -18.75
C MET A 173 6.18 -8.26 -19.36
N THR A 174 6.88 -9.17 -20.03
CA THR A 174 8.12 -8.88 -20.75
C THR A 174 7.88 -8.57 -22.22
N ALA A 175 6.95 -9.27 -22.86
CA ALA A 175 6.71 -9.20 -24.29
C ALA A 175 5.76 -8.06 -24.70
N ASP A 176 4.71 -7.81 -23.91
CA ASP A 176 3.62 -6.93 -24.29
C ASP A 176 3.89 -5.46 -23.91
N PHE A 177 4.76 -5.22 -22.93
CA PHE A 177 4.95 -3.89 -22.33
C PHE A 177 6.40 -3.42 -22.39
N SER A 178 6.66 -2.30 -23.06
CA SER A 178 8.01 -1.74 -23.19
C SER A 178 8.51 -1.10 -21.90
N VAL A 179 7.59 -0.61 -21.05
CA VAL A 179 7.91 0.00 -19.75
C VAL A 179 7.18 -0.72 -18.62
N PHE A 180 7.92 -1.52 -17.87
CA PHE A 180 7.43 -2.11 -16.62
C PHE A 180 8.50 -1.97 -15.53
N ARG A 181 8.09 -1.36 -14.41
CA ARG A 181 8.95 -0.97 -13.27
C ARG A 181 8.98 -2.00 -12.13
N GLY A 182 8.45 -3.20 -12.34
CA GLY A 182 8.61 -4.32 -11.41
C GLY A 182 9.99 -4.98 -11.52
N PRO A 183 10.33 -5.87 -10.57
CA PRO A 183 11.62 -6.56 -10.58
C PRO A 183 11.75 -7.49 -11.79
N ARG A 184 12.99 -7.67 -12.24
CA ARG A 184 13.36 -8.51 -13.39
C ARG A 184 14.64 -9.30 -13.09
N VAL A 185 14.80 -10.44 -13.73
CA VAL A 185 16.08 -11.15 -13.82
C VAL A 185 16.66 -10.86 -15.21
N GLY A 186 17.74 -10.07 -15.24
CA GLY A 186 18.19 -9.46 -16.49
C GLY A 186 17.10 -8.54 -17.04
N ASN A 187 16.64 -8.80 -18.26
CA ASN A 187 15.57 -8.02 -18.91
C ASN A 187 14.19 -8.69 -18.84
N ALA A 188 14.05 -9.84 -18.20
CA ALA A 188 12.79 -10.60 -18.17
C ALA A 188 12.14 -10.61 -16.79
N VAL A 189 10.81 -10.52 -16.78
CA VAL A 189 9.99 -10.93 -15.63
C VAL A 189 9.95 -12.45 -15.61
N THR A 190 10.02 -13.02 -14.42
CA THR A 190 9.99 -14.47 -14.16
C THR A 190 8.93 -14.77 -13.11
N PRO A 191 8.45 -16.01 -12.95
CA PRO A 191 7.55 -16.37 -11.85
C PRO A 191 8.08 -15.96 -10.46
N ASP A 192 9.40 -15.98 -10.27
CA ASP A 192 10.05 -15.56 -9.02
C ASP A 192 9.98 -14.04 -8.77
N THR A 193 9.93 -13.23 -9.82
CA THR A 193 9.89 -11.76 -9.74
C THR A 193 8.48 -11.19 -9.95
N LEU A 194 7.58 -11.99 -10.53
CA LEU A 194 6.21 -11.62 -10.81
C LEU A 194 5.51 -11.11 -9.54
N PHE A 195 4.85 -9.95 -9.66
CA PHE A 195 4.07 -9.31 -8.60
C PHE A 195 4.86 -8.93 -7.33
N ARG A 196 6.19 -8.91 -7.35
CA ARG A 196 7.00 -8.56 -6.17
C ARG A 196 7.28 -7.06 -6.04
N GLY A 197 7.77 -6.69 -4.85
CA GLY A 197 8.25 -5.35 -4.52
C GLY A 197 9.54 -4.98 -5.26
N SER A 198 9.95 -3.73 -5.13
CA SER A 198 11.04 -3.13 -5.91
C SER A 198 12.39 -3.16 -5.21
N THR A 199 12.48 -3.61 -3.96
CA THR A 199 13.76 -3.74 -3.25
C THR A 199 14.45 -5.05 -3.62
N ARG A 200 15.78 -5.09 -3.49
CA ARG A 200 16.55 -6.32 -3.73
C ARG A 200 16.10 -7.45 -2.80
N GLU A 201 15.76 -7.11 -1.56
CA GLU A 201 15.35 -8.06 -0.54
C GLU A 201 13.97 -8.67 -0.79
N ASP A 202 13.06 -7.97 -1.49
CA ASP A 202 11.72 -8.49 -1.80
C ASP A 202 11.77 -9.77 -2.64
N SER A 203 12.84 -9.95 -3.42
CA SER A 203 13.05 -11.10 -4.30
C SER A 203 13.70 -12.31 -3.60
N VAL A 204 14.06 -12.20 -2.31
CA VAL A 204 14.73 -13.29 -1.59
C VAL A 204 13.71 -14.19 -0.90
N GLY A 205 13.68 -15.48 -1.26
CA GLY A 205 12.80 -16.47 -0.61
C GLY A 205 11.33 -16.37 -1.04
N PRO A 206 10.37 -16.82 -0.21
CA PRO A 206 8.94 -16.84 -0.55
C PRO A 206 8.38 -15.45 -0.80
N TYR A 207 7.24 -15.40 -1.50
CA TYR A 207 6.51 -14.16 -1.82
C TYR A 207 6.11 -13.39 -0.56
N LEU A 208 5.59 -14.09 0.47
CA LEU A 208 5.14 -13.47 1.71
C LEU A 208 6.28 -13.32 2.73
N SER A 209 6.27 -12.18 3.40
CA SER A 209 7.05 -11.94 4.61
C SER A 209 6.70 -12.96 5.69
N GLN A 210 7.74 -13.43 6.40
CA GLN A 210 7.57 -14.29 7.57
C GLN A 210 6.69 -13.64 8.65
N PHE A 211 6.62 -12.31 8.72
CA PHE A 211 5.78 -11.60 9.70
C PHE A 211 4.28 -11.66 9.40
N LEU A 212 3.86 -12.16 8.23
CA LEU A 212 2.46 -12.45 7.89
C LEU A 212 2.08 -13.92 8.12
N LEU A 213 3.04 -14.76 8.51
CA LEU A 213 2.84 -16.22 8.63
C LEU A 213 3.18 -16.72 10.03
N LEU A 214 4.37 -16.37 10.53
CA LEU A 214 4.88 -16.89 11.78
C LEU A 214 4.22 -16.24 12.99
N GLY A 215 4.15 -17.02 14.06
CA GLY A 215 3.93 -16.55 15.42
C GLY A 215 5.23 -16.53 16.22
N ASN A 216 5.09 -16.65 17.55
CA ASN A 216 6.21 -16.82 18.46
C ASN A 216 6.23 -18.24 19.04
N ALA A 217 7.41 -18.70 19.45
CA ALA A 217 7.51 -19.86 20.31
C ALA A 217 7.00 -19.49 21.72
N ASP A 218 6.21 -20.37 22.35
CA ASP A 218 5.91 -20.28 23.77
C ASP A 218 6.25 -21.59 24.47
N PRO A 219 7.41 -21.69 25.14
CA PRO A 219 7.83 -22.91 25.82
C PRO A 219 6.93 -23.34 26.98
N ILE A 220 6.08 -22.45 27.50
CA ILE A 220 5.17 -22.74 28.61
C ILE A 220 3.86 -23.33 28.07
N LEU A 221 3.31 -22.74 27.01
CA LEU A 221 2.02 -23.13 26.45
C LEU A 221 2.13 -24.15 25.31
N GLY A 222 3.30 -24.27 24.68
CA GLY A 222 3.59 -25.24 23.63
C GLY A 222 3.62 -24.75 22.16
N PRO A 223 2.96 -23.65 21.74
CA PRO A 223 3.02 -23.19 20.35
C PRO A 223 4.44 -23.01 19.81
N ALA A 224 4.69 -23.53 18.63
CA ALA A 224 5.87 -23.25 17.82
C ALA A 224 5.61 -22.02 16.92
N PRO A 225 6.67 -21.34 16.41
CA PRO A 225 6.50 -20.23 15.46
C PRO A 225 5.66 -20.60 14.23
N SER A 226 5.75 -21.86 13.76
CA SER A 226 4.97 -22.37 12.63
C SER A 226 3.48 -22.55 12.91
N ASP A 227 3.05 -22.47 14.17
CA ASP A 227 1.63 -22.55 14.53
C ASP A 227 0.90 -21.22 14.32
N GLY A 228 1.61 -20.14 13.98
CA GLY A 228 1.01 -18.86 13.57
C GLY A 228 0.34 -18.08 14.70
N PHE A 229 0.74 -18.29 15.96
CA PHE A 229 0.23 -17.54 17.10
C PHE A 229 1.26 -16.51 17.59
N ILE A 230 1.00 -15.23 17.35
CA ILE A 230 1.83 -14.12 17.87
C ILE A 230 1.54 -13.97 19.36
N LYS A 231 2.59 -13.83 20.17
CA LYS A 231 2.44 -13.57 21.60
C LYS A 231 2.06 -12.11 21.81
N TYR A 232 0.90 -11.87 22.42
CA TYR A 232 0.42 -10.52 22.72
C TYR A 232 0.23 -10.35 24.23
N GLY A 233 1.33 -10.13 24.94
CA GLY A 233 1.35 -10.17 26.39
C GLY A 233 0.96 -11.56 26.91
N THR A 234 -0.17 -11.64 27.60
CA THR A 234 -0.77 -12.90 28.08
C THR A 234 -1.83 -13.45 27.12
N LEU A 235 -2.15 -12.73 26.04
CA LEU A 235 -3.06 -13.12 24.98
C LEU A 235 -2.26 -13.55 23.73
N ARG A 236 -2.97 -13.84 22.64
CA ARG A 236 -2.38 -14.19 21.35
C ARG A 236 -3.17 -13.60 20.19
N ILE A 237 -2.47 -13.40 19.08
CA ILE A 237 -3.06 -13.06 17.77
C ILE A 237 -2.85 -14.26 16.85
N ASP A 238 -3.91 -14.67 16.15
CA ASP A 238 -3.88 -15.77 15.19
C ASP A 238 -3.65 -15.21 13.78
N GLN A 239 -2.60 -15.65 13.10
CA GLN A 239 -2.24 -15.25 11.74
C GLN A 239 -3.20 -15.80 10.66
N ARG A 240 -4.22 -16.58 11.06
CA ARG A 240 -5.26 -17.08 10.15
C ARG A 240 -6.43 -16.09 10.08
N GLN A 241 -6.65 -15.54 8.90
CA GLN A 241 -7.71 -14.57 8.62
C GLN A 241 -8.96 -15.24 8.07
N LYS A 242 -10.10 -14.53 8.18
CA LYS A 242 -11.28 -14.85 7.38
C LYS A 242 -11.05 -14.28 5.99
N THR A 243 -10.93 -15.15 4.98
CA THR A 243 -10.59 -14.75 3.62
C THR A 243 -11.80 -14.82 2.69
N ALA A 244 -11.77 -14.07 1.58
CA ALA A 244 -12.80 -14.11 0.55
C ALA A 244 -12.89 -15.51 -0.10
N ALA A 245 -14.08 -15.87 -0.56
CA ALA A 245 -14.33 -17.09 -1.30
C ALA A 245 -13.53 -17.09 -2.62
N PRO A 246 -12.96 -18.22 -3.03
CA PRO A 246 -12.17 -18.30 -4.26
C PRO A 246 -13.04 -18.02 -5.50
N ASN A 247 -12.42 -17.48 -6.55
CA ASN A 247 -13.05 -17.20 -7.85
C ASN A 247 -14.23 -16.20 -7.83
N VAL A 248 -14.43 -15.47 -6.73
CA VAL A 248 -15.45 -14.40 -6.66
C VAL A 248 -14.80 -13.06 -6.99
N ASN A 249 -15.27 -12.40 -8.04
CA ASN A 249 -14.85 -11.05 -8.41
C ASN A 249 -16.07 -10.16 -8.60
N TYR A 250 -15.87 -8.86 -8.44
CA TYR A 250 -16.92 -7.85 -8.44
C TYR A 250 -16.70 -6.81 -9.54
N LEU A 251 -17.72 -5.99 -9.78
CA LEU A 251 -17.71 -4.90 -10.76
C LEU A 251 -17.31 -5.32 -12.19
N THR A 252 -17.65 -6.56 -12.57
CA THR A 252 -17.40 -7.12 -13.91
C THR A 252 -18.48 -6.78 -14.95
N SER A 253 -19.61 -6.22 -14.51
CA SER A 253 -20.66 -5.65 -15.37
C SER A 253 -20.59 -4.12 -15.36
N PHE A 254 -20.79 -3.50 -16.53
CA PHE A 254 -20.70 -2.05 -16.68
C PHE A 254 -21.83 -1.30 -15.98
N ASN A 255 -23.09 -1.58 -16.34
CA ASN A 255 -24.27 -0.88 -15.81
C ASN A 255 -25.49 -1.78 -15.57
N THR A 256 -25.33 -3.11 -15.66
CA THR A 256 -26.43 -4.06 -15.50
C THR A 256 -26.27 -4.93 -14.26
N GLY A 257 -27.38 -5.32 -13.66
CA GLY A 257 -27.40 -6.12 -12.44
C GLY A 257 -27.30 -5.31 -11.14
N PRO A 258 -27.41 -5.99 -9.98
CA PRO A 258 -27.50 -5.34 -8.67
C PRO A 258 -26.20 -4.63 -8.26
N GLN A 259 -25.06 -5.21 -8.62
CA GLN A 259 -23.73 -4.63 -8.43
C GLN A 259 -23.08 -4.45 -9.81
N HIS A 260 -22.71 -3.22 -10.15
CA HIS A 260 -22.11 -2.89 -11.43
C HIS A 260 -21.20 -1.68 -11.31
N TRP A 261 -20.25 -1.59 -12.24
CA TRP A 261 -19.16 -0.62 -12.22
C TRP A 261 -19.65 0.83 -12.18
N LEU A 262 -20.59 1.23 -13.04
CA LEU A 262 -21.10 2.61 -13.10
C LEU A 262 -21.82 3.04 -11.81
N GLY A 263 -22.43 2.08 -11.11
CA GLY A 263 -23.05 2.29 -9.80
C GLY A 263 -22.00 2.61 -8.75
N ALA A 264 -20.92 1.83 -8.71
CA ALA A 264 -19.79 2.09 -7.83
C ALA A 264 -19.12 3.44 -8.14
N GLN A 265 -18.95 3.79 -9.43
CA GLN A 265 -18.39 5.09 -9.83
C GLN A 265 -19.24 6.26 -9.34
N ASN A 266 -20.57 6.16 -9.39
CA ASN A 266 -21.47 7.18 -8.84
C ASN A 266 -21.56 7.19 -7.30
N GLY A 267 -20.83 6.31 -6.61
CA GLY A 267 -20.80 6.24 -5.15
C GLY A 267 -21.90 5.39 -4.53
N ARG A 268 -22.48 4.41 -5.25
CA ARG A 268 -23.34 3.41 -4.58
C ARG A 268 -22.53 2.62 -3.57
N ASP A 269 -23.13 2.38 -2.42
CA ASP A 269 -22.50 1.59 -1.36
C ASP A 269 -22.73 0.09 -1.62
N TYR A 270 -21.65 -0.61 -1.90
CA TYR A 270 -21.64 -2.07 -2.05
C TYR A 270 -20.82 -2.76 -0.96
N ARG A 271 -20.38 -2.04 0.08
CA ARG A 271 -19.63 -2.64 1.20
C ARG A 271 -20.44 -3.75 1.86
N ASP A 272 -19.74 -4.65 2.52
CA ASP A 272 -20.30 -5.78 3.27
C ASP A 272 -21.04 -6.83 2.40
N LEU A 273 -20.86 -6.78 1.07
CA LEU A 273 -21.36 -7.78 0.11
C LEU A 273 -20.31 -8.86 -0.24
N ASP A 274 -19.21 -8.87 0.50
CA ASP A 274 -18.13 -9.85 0.40
C ASP A 274 -18.65 -11.27 0.67
N GLN A 275 -18.22 -12.21 -0.16
CA GLN A 275 -18.43 -13.63 0.06
C GLN A 275 -17.16 -14.21 0.69
N PHE A 276 -17.28 -14.84 1.85
CA PHE A 276 -16.14 -15.36 2.59
C PHE A 276 -16.05 -16.90 2.55
N ASP A 277 -14.82 -17.43 2.52
CA ASP A 277 -14.53 -18.83 2.79
C ASP A 277 -15.03 -19.19 4.20
N SER A 278 -15.63 -20.36 4.39
CA SER A 278 -16.12 -20.81 5.69
C SER A 278 -15.01 -20.98 6.73
N GLN A 279 -13.78 -21.26 6.29
CA GLN A 279 -12.62 -21.55 7.13
C GLN A 279 -11.63 -20.37 7.16
N ARG A 280 -11.03 -20.12 8.34
CA ARG A 280 -9.90 -19.19 8.45
C ARG A 280 -8.61 -19.84 7.94
N ARG A 281 -7.82 -19.09 7.20
CA ARG A 281 -6.60 -19.58 6.53
C ARG A 281 -5.44 -18.62 6.72
N PHE A 282 -4.22 -19.15 6.71
CA PHE A 282 -3.02 -18.36 6.43
C PHE A 282 -3.13 -17.74 5.04
N ILE A 283 -2.51 -16.58 4.83
CA ILE A 283 -2.39 -15.99 3.49
C ILE A 283 -1.60 -16.97 2.61
N ARG A 284 -2.22 -17.49 1.56
CA ARG A 284 -1.58 -18.43 0.61
C ARG A 284 -1.61 -17.97 -0.85
N ASN A 285 -2.41 -16.97 -1.18
CA ASN A 285 -2.52 -16.40 -2.53
C ASN A 285 -2.81 -14.89 -2.49
N LEU A 286 -2.95 -14.29 -3.66
CA LEU A 286 -3.22 -12.86 -3.81
C LEU A 286 -4.63 -12.47 -3.32
N ARG A 287 -5.63 -13.34 -3.43
CA ARG A 287 -6.98 -13.09 -2.87
C ARG A 287 -6.98 -12.97 -1.36
N ASP A 288 -6.25 -13.86 -0.69
CA ASP A 288 -6.08 -13.79 0.75
C ASP A 288 -5.37 -12.49 1.13
N LEU A 289 -4.30 -12.13 0.41
CA LEU A 289 -3.58 -10.89 0.68
C LEU A 289 -4.45 -9.65 0.43
N ALA A 290 -5.25 -9.65 -0.64
CA ALA A 290 -6.23 -8.60 -0.93
C ALA A 290 -7.29 -8.49 0.18
N THR A 291 -7.78 -9.63 0.71
CA THR A 291 -8.74 -9.64 1.81
C THR A 291 -8.12 -9.08 3.10
N TYR A 292 -6.87 -9.44 3.39
CA TYR A 292 -6.15 -8.93 4.56
C TYR A 292 -6.15 -7.41 4.56
N VAL A 293 -5.71 -6.83 3.44
CA VAL A 293 -5.57 -5.38 3.30
C VAL A 293 -6.89 -4.64 3.05
N HIS A 294 -8.02 -5.37 2.95
CA HIS A 294 -9.36 -4.78 2.87
C HIS A 294 -9.81 -4.26 4.24
N PHE A 295 -9.45 -4.99 5.29
CA PHE A 295 -9.98 -4.79 6.65
C PHE A 295 -8.90 -4.51 7.70
N ASP A 296 -7.62 -4.54 7.33
CA ASP A 296 -6.52 -4.34 8.27
C ASP A 296 -6.63 -2.99 9.00
N ALA A 297 -6.31 -3.01 10.29
CA ALA A 297 -6.25 -1.80 11.09
C ALA A 297 -4.95 -1.03 10.84
N LEU A 298 -4.77 -0.54 9.61
CA LEU A 298 -3.72 0.36 9.10
C LEU A 298 -2.26 -0.02 9.46
N TYR A 299 -1.86 0.11 10.73
CA TYR A 299 -0.55 -0.28 11.25
C TYR A 299 -0.48 -1.73 11.73
N GLU A 300 -1.57 -2.49 11.63
CA GLU A 300 -1.73 -3.85 12.14
C GLU A 300 -0.56 -4.78 11.79
N ALA A 301 -0.20 -4.87 10.51
CA ALA A 301 0.85 -5.77 10.05
C ALA A 301 2.22 -5.46 10.68
N TYR A 302 2.54 -4.18 10.87
CA TYR A 302 3.84 -3.73 11.38
C TYR A 302 3.90 -3.81 12.90
N LEU A 303 2.77 -3.57 13.58
CA LEU A 303 2.64 -3.84 15.01
C LEU A 303 2.79 -5.34 15.29
N ASN A 304 2.16 -6.19 14.48
CA ASN A 304 2.31 -7.64 14.54
C ASN A 304 3.77 -8.06 14.34
N ALA A 305 4.46 -7.50 13.34
CA ALA A 305 5.90 -7.72 13.16
C ALA A 305 6.72 -7.28 14.38
N CYS A 306 6.42 -6.11 14.97
CA CYS A 306 7.07 -5.63 16.19
C CYS A 306 6.89 -6.61 17.36
N LEU A 307 5.68 -7.12 17.58
CA LEU A 307 5.39 -8.12 18.61
C LEU A 307 6.15 -9.42 18.36
N ILE A 308 6.23 -9.88 17.11
CA ILE A 308 6.99 -11.06 16.74
C ILE A 308 8.48 -10.86 17.05
N LEU A 309 9.08 -9.74 16.64
CA LEU A 309 10.49 -9.40 16.86
C LEU A 309 10.83 -9.33 18.36
N LEU A 310 9.98 -8.67 19.16
CA LEU A 310 10.12 -8.62 20.62
C LEU A 310 10.02 -10.03 21.25
N GLY A 311 9.03 -10.83 20.82
CA GLY A 311 8.85 -12.20 21.30
C GLY A 311 10.00 -13.14 20.93
N MET A 312 10.67 -12.89 19.80
CA MET A 312 11.88 -13.59 19.36
C MET A 312 13.15 -13.10 20.07
N ARG A 313 13.08 -11.99 20.81
CA ARG A 313 14.23 -11.30 21.41
C ARG A 313 15.29 -10.94 20.36
N VAL A 314 14.85 -10.45 19.21
CA VAL A 314 15.76 -9.87 18.22
C VAL A 314 16.54 -8.73 18.90
N PRO A 315 17.88 -8.67 18.77
CA PRO A 315 18.66 -7.57 19.33
C PRO A 315 18.17 -6.21 18.81
N PHE A 316 18.26 -5.18 19.65
CA PHE A 316 18.08 -3.81 19.18
C PHE A 316 19.30 -3.32 18.40
N ASP A 317 19.14 -2.20 17.67
CA ASP A 317 20.24 -1.54 16.95
C ASP A 317 21.45 -1.28 17.87
N SER A 318 22.65 -1.37 17.31
CA SER A 318 23.89 -1.24 18.09
C SER A 318 24.14 0.16 18.66
N GLY A 319 23.45 1.19 18.13
CA GLY A 319 23.45 2.54 18.65
C GLY A 319 22.48 2.77 19.81
N ASN A 320 21.67 1.77 20.19
CA ASN A 320 20.85 1.80 21.39
C ASN A 320 21.75 1.88 22.65
N PRO A 321 21.57 2.89 23.53
CA PRO A 321 22.45 3.17 24.65
C PRO A 321 22.48 2.04 25.70
N TYR A 322 21.45 1.21 25.75
CA TYR A 322 21.32 0.14 26.74
C TYR A 322 21.98 -1.17 26.31
N VAL A 323 22.32 -1.35 25.03
CA VAL A 323 22.97 -2.59 24.53
C VAL A 323 24.31 -2.84 25.21
N ARG A 324 25.05 -1.79 25.55
CA ARG A 324 26.35 -1.88 26.25
C ARG A 324 26.29 -1.41 27.70
N SER A 325 25.10 -1.07 28.19
CA SER A 325 24.92 -0.62 29.56
C SER A 325 25.12 -1.77 30.55
N ARG A 326 25.81 -1.50 31.65
CA ARG A 326 26.05 -2.50 32.72
C ARG A 326 25.03 -2.42 33.86
N THR A 327 24.27 -1.33 33.92
CA THR A 327 23.46 -0.96 35.12
C THR A 327 22.07 -0.43 34.78
N GLN A 328 21.70 -0.41 33.49
CA GLN A 328 20.45 0.18 33.00
C GLN A 328 19.92 -0.66 31.85
N ASP A 329 18.62 -0.64 31.64
CA ASP A 329 17.92 -1.32 30.55
C ASP A 329 16.88 -0.37 29.92
N GLY A 330 16.49 -0.66 28.68
CA GLY A 330 15.52 0.13 27.93
C GLY A 330 14.08 -0.25 28.26
N PHE A 331 13.21 0.76 28.37
CA PHE A 331 11.78 0.55 28.53
C PHE A 331 10.99 1.76 28.02
N GLY A 332 10.96 2.84 28.81
CA GLY A 332 10.29 4.10 28.43
C GLY A 332 11.02 4.84 27.30
N THR A 333 12.33 4.67 27.22
CA THR A 333 13.18 5.05 26.08
C THR A 333 13.96 3.81 25.62
N PHE A 334 14.28 3.76 24.34
CA PHE A 334 15.07 2.71 23.68
C PHE A 334 14.75 1.25 24.09
N GLY A 335 13.48 0.94 24.36
CA GLY A 335 13.02 -0.41 24.73
C GLY A 335 11.63 -0.73 24.16
N GLY A 336 11.05 -1.84 24.61
CA GLY A 336 9.79 -2.39 24.07
C GLY A 336 8.63 -1.38 24.00
N PRO A 337 8.24 -0.71 25.11
CA PRO A 337 7.18 0.30 25.08
C PRO A 337 7.44 1.45 24.11
N HIS A 338 8.70 1.90 23.98
CA HIS A 338 9.06 2.98 23.06
C HIS A 338 8.76 2.59 21.61
N ILE A 339 9.24 1.44 21.15
CA ILE A 339 9.00 1.01 19.76
C ILE A 339 7.53 0.66 19.49
N LEU A 340 6.80 0.14 20.47
CA LEU A 340 5.37 -0.13 20.35
C LEU A 340 4.53 1.15 20.18
N SER A 341 4.91 2.27 20.81
CA SER A 341 4.31 3.58 20.53
C SER A 341 4.72 4.08 19.14
N LEU A 342 6.03 4.11 18.90
CA LEU A 342 6.63 4.76 17.74
C LEU A 342 6.20 4.14 16.40
N VAL A 343 6.07 2.82 16.33
CA VAL A 343 5.60 2.15 15.11
C VAL A 343 4.15 2.52 14.77
N THR A 344 3.33 2.92 15.74
CA THR A 344 1.93 3.30 15.52
C THR A 344 1.74 4.79 15.29
N GLU A 345 2.52 5.64 15.98
CA GLU A 345 2.33 7.10 15.94
C GLU A 345 2.69 7.73 14.59
N VAL A 346 3.64 7.14 13.85
CA VAL A 346 4.03 7.62 12.52
C VAL A 346 2.92 7.49 11.47
N ALA A 347 1.93 6.62 11.71
CA ALA A 347 0.91 6.28 10.72
C ALA A 347 0.04 7.49 10.34
N THR A 348 -0.40 8.31 11.30
CA THR A 348 -1.29 9.44 11.02
C THR A 348 -0.56 10.59 10.30
N ARG A 349 0.73 10.77 10.54
CA ARG A 349 1.58 11.77 9.87
C ARG A 349 1.79 11.38 8.41
N ALA A 350 2.08 10.10 8.20
CA ALA A 350 2.09 9.49 6.87
C ALA A 350 0.77 9.69 6.12
N LEU A 351 -0.39 9.46 6.78
CA LEU A 351 -1.69 9.68 6.18
C LEU A 351 -1.94 11.15 5.80
N LYS A 352 -1.68 12.11 6.68
CA LYS A 352 -1.87 13.55 6.37
C LYS A 352 -1.08 13.94 5.12
N ALA A 353 0.20 13.58 5.08
CA ALA A 353 1.08 13.88 3.95
C ALA A 353 0.57 13.25 2.64
N VAL A 354 0.24 11.95 2.63
CA VAL A 354 -0.24 11.31 1.39
C VAL A 354 -1.66 11.76 1.01
N TRP A 355 -2.49 12.21 1.95
CA TRP A 355 -3.78 12.82 1.64
C TRP A 355 -3.63 14.14 0.89
N TYR A 356 -2.61 14.94 1.22
CA TYR A 356 -2.29 16.13 0.44
C TYR A 356 -1.89 15.76 -1.00
N GLN A 357 -1.05 14.74 -1.18
CA GLN A 357 -0.66 14.26 -2.51
C GLN A 357 -1.88 13.74 -3.30
N LYS A 358 -2.77 12.99 -2.65
CA LYS A 358 -3.99 12.45 -3.26
C LYS A 358 -4.94 13.56 -3.73
N TRP A 359 -5.35 14.44 -2.81
CA TRP A 359 -6.41 15.42 -3.06
C TRP A 359 -5.89 16.75 -3.58
N GLY A 360 -4.82 17.28 -2.98
CA GLY A 360 -4.27 18.60 -3.30
C GLY A 360 -3.43 18.62 -4.59
N VAL A 361 -2.77 17.50 -4.94
CA VAL A 361 -1.77 17.49 -6.03
C VAL A 361 -2.20 16.68 -7.25
N HIS A 362 -2.34 15.36 -7.10
CA HIS A 362 -2.33 14.46 -8.27
C HIS A 362 -3.70 14.04 -8.75
N ARG A 363 -4.64 13.76 -7.84
CA ARG A 363 -6.01 13.30 -8.16
C ARG A 363 -6.05 12.24 -9.27
N ARG A 364 -5.09 11.31 -9.26
CA ARG A 364 -4.99 10.23 -10.27
C ARG A 364 -6.17 9.27 -10.15
N LEU A 365 -6.79 8.95 -11.28
CA LEU A 365 -7.85 7.94 -11.37
C LEU A 365 -7.42 6.58 -10.81
N ARG A 366 -8.38 5.81 -10.29
CA ARG A 366 -8.17 4.43 -9.82
C ARG A 366 -8.08 3.46 -11.01
N PRO A 367 -7.45 2.28 -10.82
CA PRO A 367 -7.40 1.27 -11.88
C PRO A 367 -8.77 0.84 -12.40
N GLU A 368 -9.79 0.79 -11.54
CA GLU A 368 -11.17 0.52 -11.97
C GLU A 368 -11.73 1.60 -12.89
N GLU A 369 -11.39 2.87 -12.69
CA GLU A 369 -11.83 3.96 -13.56
C GLU A 369 -11.18 3.81 -14.94
N TYR A 370 -9.90 3.46 -14.99
CA TYR A 370 -9.18 3.20 -16.23
C TYR A 370 -9.70 1.96 -16.97
N GLY A 371 -9.98 0.85 -16.26
CA GLY A 371 -10.64 -0.31 -16.84
C GLY A 371 -12.01 0.03 -17.44
N GLY A 372 -12.75 0.96 -16.83
CA GLY A 372 -13.96 1.53 -17.42
C GLY A 372 -13.71 2.32 -18.71
N ARG A 373 -12.58 3.02 -18.82
CA ARG A 373 -12.18 3.68 -20.08
C ARG A 373 -11.85 2.66 -21.16
N LEU A 374 -11.13 1.58 -20.83
CA LEU A 374 -10.83 0.49 -21.77
C LEU A 374 -12.11 -0.19 -22.27
N TYR A 375 -13.06 -0.46 -21.38
CA TYR A 375 -14.39 -0.97 -21.74
C TYR A 375 -15.09 -0.07 -22.76
N VAL A 376 -15.24 1.23 -22.44
CA VAL A 376 -15.92 2.17 -23.35
C VAL A 376 -15.13 2.37 -24.65
N HIS A 377 -13.80 2.30 -24.62
CA HIS A 377 -12.98 2.41 -25.84
C HIS A 377 -13.24 1.25 -26.81
N ARG A 378 -13.46 0.03 -26.29
CA ARG A 378 -13.65 -1.20 -27.09
C ARG A 378 -15.12 -1.50 -27.39
N ASP A 379 -16.07 -0.92 -26.67
CA ASP A 379 -17.49 -1.12 -26.92
C ASP A 379 -17.88 -0.67 -28.34
N THR A 380 -18.67 -1.49 -29.04
CA THR A 380 -19.04 -1.25 -30.44
C THR A 380 -19.75 0.08 -30.67
N ALA A 381 -20.49 0.60 -29.69
CA ALA A 381 -21.22 1.86 -29.82
C ALA A 381 -20.32 3.10 -29.60
N THR A 382 -19.16 2.92 -28.94
CA THR A 382 -18.23 3.98 -28.60
C THR A 382 -16.79 3.66 -29.04
N LEU A 383 -16.64 2.82 -30.06
CA LEU A 383 -15.35 2.33 -30.52
C LEU A 383 -14.37 3.48 -30.79
N GLY A 384 -13.20 3.43 -30.15
CA GLY A 384 -12.16 4.46 -30.30
C GLY A 384 -12.44 5.76 -29.53
N ARG A 385 -13.36 5.76 -28.55
CA ARG A 385 -13.73 6.97 -27.78
C ARG A 385 -12.54 7.70 -27.15
N TYR A 386 -11.51 6.97 -26.74
CA TYR A 386 -10.31 7.52 -26.09
C TYR A 386 -9.05 7.22 -26.92
N PRO A 387 -8.82 7.93 -28.05
CA PRO A 387 -7.75 7.62 -29.00
C PRO A 387 -6.34 7.92 -28.48
N PHE A 388 -6.24 8.53 -27.29
CA PHE A 388 -4.97 8.83 -26.62
C PHE A 388 -4.51 7.69 -25.69
N ILE A 389 -5.35 6.69 -25.41
CA ILE A 389 -4.92 5.53 -24.63
C ILE A 389 -3.78 4.84 -25.38
N ASP A 390 -2.70 4.54 -24.67
CA ASP A 390 -1.52 3.89 -25.23
C ASP A 390 -1.87 2.50 -25.81
N ASP A 391 -1.31 2.19 -26.99
CA ASP A 391 -1.68 0.99 -27.76
C ASP A 391 -1.20 -0.32 -27.09
N GLU A 392 -0.20 -0.30 -26.21
CA GLU A 392 0.34 -1.54 -25.61
C GLU A 392 -0.73 -2.27 -24.79
N ILE A 393 -1.52 -1.55 -23.98
CA ILE A 393 -2.61 -2.19 -23.22
C ILE A 393 -3.74 -2.65 -24.15
N LEU A 394 -4.06 -1.90 -25.20
CA LEU A 394 -5.12 -2.24 -26.16
C LEU A 394 -4.77 -3.51 -26.97
N ALA A 395 -3.50 -3.68 -27.29
CA ALA A 395 -2.97 -4.84 -28.03
C ALA A 395 -2.54 -6.00 -27.11
N SER A 396 -2.49 -5.80 -25.79
CA SER A 396 -1.96 -6.78 -24.84
C SER A 396 -2.73 -8.10 -24.86
N SER A 397 -1.99 -9.19 -24.62
CA SER A 397 -2.57 -10.54 -24.49
C SER A 397 -3.55 -10.62 -23.32
N VAL A 398 -3.22 -9.97 -22.20
CA VAL A 398 -4.00 -10.04 -20.96
C VAL A 398 -5.36 -9.37 -21.08
N LEU A 399 -5.48 -8.26 -21.82
CA LEU A 399 -6.77 -7.61 -22.03
C LEU A 399 -7.73 -8.54 -22.78
N ASN A 400 -7.23 -9.25 -23.79
CA ASN A 400 -8.02 -10.24 -24.53
C ASN A 400 -8.43 -11.42 -23.63
N LEU A 401 -7.56 -11.87 -22.71
CA LEU A 401 -7.89 -12.93 -21.75
C LEU A 401 -8.98 -12.52 -20.77
N VAL A 402 -8.98 -11.26 -20.32
CA VAL A 402 -10.00 -10.71 -19.42
C VAL A 402 -11.35 -10.59 -20.13
N GLU A 403 -11.37 -10.12 -21.37
CA GLU A 403 -12.58 -10.10 -22.19
C GLU A 403 -13.10 -11.50 -22.50
N GLY A 404 -12.20 -12.48 -22.64
CA GLY A 404 -12.55 -13.89 -22.83
C GLY A 404 -13.13 -14.58 -21.59
N GLN A 405 -13.07 -13.94 -20.41
CA GLN A 405 -13.71 -14.47 -19.21
C GLN A 405 -15.25 -14.45 -19.36
N PRO A 406 -16.00 -15.24 -18.56
CA PRO A 406 -17.46 -15.31 -18.66
C PRO A 406 -18.20 -13.97 -18.57
N SER A 407 -17.59 -12.92 -18.01
CA SER A 407 -18.15 -11.57 -17.98
C SER A 407 -18.14 -10.86 -19.34
N GLY A 408 -17.32 -11.29 -20.31
CA GLY A 408 -17.28 -10.71 -21.65
C GLY A 408 -16.89 -9.24 -21.69
N SER A 409 -16.06 -8.78 -20.74
CA SER A 409 -15.90 -7.36 -20.41
C SER A 409 -14.45 -6.99 -20.17
N ALA A 410 -14.02 -5.86 -20.73
CA ALA A 410 -12.69 -5.28 -20.48
C ALA A 410 -12.58 -4.59 -19.11
N LEU A 411 -13.62 -4.59 -18.27
CA LEU A 411 -13.51 -4.05 -16.91
C LEU A 411 -12.49 -4.82 -16.10
N LEU A 412 -11.74 -4.12 -15.23
CA LEU A 412 -10.85 -4.76 -14.26
C LEU A 412 -11.69 -5.47 -13.19
N PRO A 413 -11.68 -6.81 -13.12
CA PRO A 413 -12.44 -7.52 -12.10
C PRO A 413 -11.92 -7.10 -10.72
N GLN A 414 -12.77 -6.58 -9.84
CA GLN A 414 -12.36 -6.12 -8.52
C GLN A 414 -12.42 -7.26 -7.50
N ALA A 415 -11.51 -7.24 -6.51
CA ALA A 415 -11.61 -8.16 -5.38
C ALA A 415 -12.68 -7.72 -4.37
N PHE A 416 -12.96 -6.42 -4.30
CA PHE A 416 -13.91 -5.84 -3.35
C PHE A 416 -15.24 -5.49 -4.04
N PRO A 417 -16.40 -5.74 -3.41
CA PRO A 417 -17.71 -5.39 -3.96
C PRO A 417 -17.86 -3.91 -4.31
N GLU A 418 -17.35 -3.03 -3.44
CA GLU A 418 -17.36 -1.59 -3.63
C GLU A 418 -16.23 -1.08 -4.51
N GLY A 419 -15.24 -1.92 -4.84
CA GLY A 419 -14.02 -1.54 -5.54
C GLY A 419 -13.11 -0.64 -4.68
N ALA A 420 -12.51 0.36 -5.29
CA ALA A 420 -11.58 1.27 -4.63
C ALA A 420 -12.25 2.17 -3.57
N PRO A 421 -11.55 2.52 -2.48
CA PRO A 421 -12.01 3.55 -1.54
C PRO A 421 -12.31 4.89 -2.22
N THR A 422 -13.19 5.68 -1.61
CA THR A 422 -13.62 6.99 -2.12
C THR A 422 -12.58 8.11 -1.90
N HIS A 423 -11.35 7.87 -2.35
CA HIS A 423 -10.28 8.86 -2.46
C HIS A 423 -9.33 8.52 -3.64
N PRO A 424 -8.56 9.51 -4.18
CA PRO A 424 -7.66 9.32 -5.31
C PRO A 424 -6.64 8.20 -5.15
N ALA A 425 -6.11 7.70 -6.28
CA ALA A 425 -5.16 6.59 -6.31
C ALA A 425 -3.79 6.99 -5.73
N TYR A 426 -3.22 8.11 -6.16
CA TYR A 426 -1.80 8.40 -6.01
C TYR A 426 -1.49 9.51 -5.00
N GLY A 427 -0.58 9.33 -4.03
CA GLY A 427 0.08 8.08 -3.60
C GLY A 427 -0.84 7.14 -2.82
N ALA A 428 -0.37 6.01 -2.26
CA ALA A 428 -1.18 5.02 -1.54
C ALA A 428 -1.06 5.15 0.00
N GLY A 429 -2.21 5.12 0.69
CA GLY A 429 -2.28 5.21 2.16
C GLY A 429 -1.55 4.06 2.85
N HIS A 430 -1.95 2.82 2.55
CA HIS A 430 -1.29 1.61 3.02
C HIS A 430 0.22 1.62 2.80
N ALA A 431 0.69 1.97 1.59
CA ALA A 431 2.10 1.96 1.26
C ALA A 431 2.90 3.07 1.98
N THR A 432 2.31 4.26 2.18
CA THR A 432 2.98 5.34 2.93
C THR A 432 3.12 4.96 4.40
N VAL A 433 2.07 4.40 5.00
CA VAL A 433 2.15 3.89 6.38
C VAL A 433 3.14 2.73 6.47
N ALA A 434 3.12 1.80 5.50
CA ALA A 434 4.09 0.72 5.43
C ALA A 434 5.52 1.23 5.46
N GLY A 435 5.85 2.17 4.56
CA GLY A 435 7.16 2.78 4.48
C GLY A 435 7.58 3.43 5.79
N ALA A 436 6.69 4.17 6.45
CA ALA A 436 6.98 4.83 7.72
C ALA A 436 7.19 3.81 8.85
N CYS A 437 6.26 2.87 9.04
CA CYS A 437 6.30 1.88 10.12
C CYS A 437 7.53 0.97 10.01
N VAL A 438 7.82 0.42 8.82
CA VAL A 438 8.99 -0.48 8.69
C VAL A 438 10.31 0.27 8.78
N THR A 439 10.36 1.56 8.41
CA THR A 439 11.55 2.41 8.63
C THR A 439 11.84 2.54 10.12
N VAL A 440 10.81 2.80 10.94
CA VAL A 440 10.95 2.84 12.40
C VAL A 440 11.40 1.49 12.96
N LEU A 441 10.85 0.37 12.48
CA LEU A 441 11.27 -0.97 12.93
C LEU A 441 12.73 -1.27 12.55
N LYS A 442 13.15 -0.93 11.33
CA LYS A 442 14.54 -1.07 10.89
C LYS A 442 15.50 -0.20 11.71
N ALA A 443 15.07 1.00 12.13
CA ALA A 443 15.86 1.86 12.99
C ALA A 443 16.09 1.29 14.39
N PHE A 444 15.15 0.50 14.89
CA PHE A 444 15.13 0.06 16.28
C PHE A 444 15.73 -1.32 16.51
N PHE A 445 15.56 -2.24 15.55
CA PHE A 445 16.02 -3.62 15.63
C PHE A 445 17.28 -3.86 14.81
N ASP A 446 18.08 -4.85 15.18
CA ASP A 446 19.19 -5.35 14.36
C ASP A 446 18.65 -5.95 13.06
N GLU A 447 18.74 -5.14 12.01
CA GLU A 447 18.37 -5.45 10.63
C GLU A 447 19.00 -6.73 10.09
N SER A 448 20.19 -7.09 10.57
CA SER A 448 20.98 -8.22 10.08
C SER A 448 20.57 -9.56 10.68
N PHE A 449 19.75 -9.55 11.73
CA PHE A 449 19.30 -10.76 12.41
C PHE A 449 18.59 -11.71 11.44
N VAL A 450 18.98 -12.98 11.47
CA VAL A 450 18.44 -14.03 10.58
C VAL A 450 17.18 -14.63 11.19
N ILE A 451 16.08 -14.64 10.41
CA ILE A 451 14.82 -15.24 10.83
C ILE A 451 14.97 -16.76 10.95
N PRO A 452 14.74 -17.36 12.13
CA PRO A 452 14.90 -18.78 12.34
C PRO A 452 13.72 -19.56 11.75
N THR A 453 14.03 -20.69 11.12
CA THR A 453 13.04 -21.67 10.62
C THR A 453 11.94 -21.08 9.71
N PRO A 454 12.30 -20.31 8.66
CA PRO A 454 11.32 -19.67 7.78
C PRO A 454 10.43 -20.70 7.07
N ARG A 455 9.22 -20.26 6.72
CA ARG A 455 8.12 -21.07 6.22
C ARG A 455 7.44 -20.46 5.00
N ILE A 456 6.61 -21.28 4.35
CA ILE A 456 5.62 -20.88 3.35
C ILE A 456 4.28 -21.50 3.70
N ALA A 457 3.16 -20.83 3.39
CA ALA A 457 1.84 -21.42 3.56
C ALA A 457 1.67 -22.63 2.63
N ALA A 458 1.06 -23.69 3.14
CA ALA A 458 0.59 -24.79 2.31
C ALA A 458 -0.50 -24.31 1.34
N ARG A 459 -0.72 -25.05 0.25
CA ARG A 459 -1.72 -24.73 -0.78
C ARG A 459 -3.13 -24.55 -0.22
N ASP A 460 -3.49 -25.27 0.84
CA ASP A 460 -4.79 -25.14 1.50
C ASP A 460 -4.85 -23.98 2.53
N GLY A 461 -3.72 -23.38 2.87
CA GLY A 461 -3.61 -22.31 3.86
C GLY A 461 -3.88 -22.77 5.29
N LEU A 462 -3.81 -24.08 5.58
CA LEU A 462 -4.12 -24.64 6.90
C LEU A 462 -2.88 -24.94 7.74
N SER A 463 -1.72 -25.00 7.10
CA SER A 463 -0.44 -25.25 7.74
C SER A 463 0.70 -24.48 7.08
N LEU A 464 1.84 -24.43 7.76
CA LEU A 464 3.07 -23.82 7.27
C LEU A 464 4.13 -24.89 6.98
N LEU A 465 4.67 -24.88 5.76
CA LEU A 465 5.65 -25.84 5.27
C LEU A 465 7.08 -25.30 5.48
N PRO A 466 8.07 -26.17 5.77
CA PRO A 466 9.48 -25.77 5.81
C PRO A 466 9.96 -25.29 4.43
N LEU A 467 10.87 -24.32 4.42
CA LEU A 467 11.61 -23.93 3.22
C LEU A 467 12.81 -24.84 2.96
N PRO A 468 13.39 -24.82 1.73
CA PRO A 468 14.63 -25.51 1.44
C PRO A 468 15.76 -25.13 2.41
N ALA A 469 16.59 -26.11 2.77
CA ALA A 469 17.74 -25.91 3.64
C ALA A 469 18.68 -24.84 3.08
N GLY A 470 19.20 -23.96 3.95
CA GLY A 470 20.10 -22.86 3.56
C GLY A 470 19.39 -21.58 3.14
N THR A 471 18.06 -21.51 3.16
CA THR A 471 17.34 -20.24 2.94
C THR A 471 17.62 -19.26 4.09
N VAL A 472 18.24 -18.13 3.80
CA VAL A 472 18.57 -17.08 4.78
C VAL A 472 17.70 -15.84 4.52
N LEU A 473 16.82 -15.54 5.47
CA LEU A 473 15.99 -14.33 5.47
C LEU A 473 16.40 -13.45 6.65
N THR A 474 16.52 -12.15 6.44
CA THR A 474 16.93 -11.18 7.48
C THR A 474 15.74 -10.34 7.95
N VAL A 475 15.84 -9.75 9.13
CA VAL A 475 14.83 -8.80 9.63
C VAL A 475 14.61 -7.66 8.64
N ARG A 476 15.68 -7.05 8.10
CA ARG A 476 15.57 -6.02 7.06
C ARG A 476 14.77 -6.52 5.87
N GLY A 477 15.15 -7.68 5.34
CA GLY A 477 14.51 -8.19 4.13
C GLY A 477 13.04 -8.55 4.34
N GLU A 478 12.69 -9.16 5.46
CA GLU A 478 11.31 -9.51 5.76
C GLU A 478 10.44 -8.29 6.12
N LEU A 479 11.03 -7.21 6.67
CA LEU A 479 10.34 -5.93 6.88
C LEU A 479 10.09 -5.18 5.56
N ASN A 480 11.08 -5.12 4.66
CA ASN A 480 10.89 -4.54 3.33
C ASN A 480 9.81 -5.33 2.56
N LYS A 481 9.88 -6.66 2.61
CA LYS A 481 8.90 -7.55 1.98
C LYS A 481 7.52 -7.40 2.59
N LEU A 482 7.41 -7.20 3.90
CA LEU A 482 6.13 -6.91 4.57
C LEU A 482 5.49 -5.63 4.01
N ALA A 483 6.29 -4.55 3.86
CA ALA A 483 5.79 -3.32 3.27
C ALA A 483 5.36 -3.50 1.82
N ALA A 484 6.11 -4.29 1.02
CA ALA A 484 5.71 -4.65 -0.32
C ALA A 484 4.44 -5.50 -0.36
N ASN A 485 4.30 -6.50 0.51
CA ASN A 485 3.12 -7.38 0.56
C ASN A 485 1.84 -6.59 0.89
N ILE A 486 1.85 -5.75 1.91
CA ILE A 486 0.67 -4.94 2.26
C ILE A 486 0.32 -3.96 1.14
N SER A 487 1.33 -3.34 0.52
CA SER A 487 1.10 -2.40 -0.57
C SER A 487 0.54 -3.09 -1.82
N LEU A 488 1.20 -4.16 -2.28
CA LEU A 488 0.85 -4.90 -3.49
C LEU A 488 -0.40 -5.77 -3.30
N GLY A 489 -0.79 -6.07 -2.07
CA GLY A 489 -2.13 -6.61 -1.77
C GLY A 489 -3.25 -5.69 -2.27
N ARG A 490 -3.04 -4.37 -2.22
CA ARG A 490 -4.00 -3.40 -2.77
C ARG A 490 -3.99 -3.38 -4.31
N ASN A 491 -2.84 -3.65 -4.93
CA ASN A 491 -2.74 -3.85 -6.38
C ASN A 491 -3.50 -5.12 -6.78
N ALA A 492 -3.29 -6.22 -6.06
CA ALA A 492 -4.00 -7.48 -6.29
C ALA A 492 -5.53 -7.34 -6.12
N ALA A 493 -5.96 -6.45 -5.24
CA ALA A 493 -7.37 -6.09 -5.11
C ALA A 493 -7.95 -5.31 -6.30
N GLY A 494 -7.10 -4.71 -7.13
CA GLY A 494 -7.47 -3.89 -8.28
C GLY A 494 -7.66 -2.40 -7.97
N VAL A 495 -7.13 -1.91 -6.82
CA VAL A 495 -7.42 -0.55 -6.35
C VAL A 495 -6.23 0.40 -6.40
N HIS A 496 -5.00 -0.07 -6.59
CA HIS A 496 -3.79 0.76 -6.66
C HIS A 496 -2.87 0.35 -7.81
N TRP A 497 -2.09 1.31 -8.29
CA TRP A 497 -1.06 1.13 -9.31
C TRP A 497 0.29 0.74 -8.70
N ARG A 498 1.21 0.17 -9.49
CA ARG A 498 2.58 -0.16 -9.02
C ARG A 498 3.34 1.09 -8.56
N SER A 499 3.24 2.19 -9.30
CA SER A 499 3.83 3.48 -8.96
C SER A 499 3.25 4.07 -7.68
N ASP A 500 1.97 3.81 -7.38
CA ASP A 500 1.37 4.20 -6.09
C ASP A 500 2.13 3.53 -4.94
N TYR A 501 2.43 2.23 -5.02
CA TYR A 501 3.29 1.52 -4.07
C TYR A 501 4.70 2.12 -4.05
N ALA A 502 5.38 2.10 -5.20
CA ALA A 502 6.81 2.34 -5.29
C ALA A 502 7.20 3.73 -4.77
N GLN A 503 6.38 4.74 -5.04
CA GLN A 503 6.66 6.10 -4.58
C GLN A 503 6.21 6.34 -3.14
N SER A 504 5.14 5.69 -2.70
CA SER A 504 4.59 5.92 -1.36
C SER A 504 5.42 5.29 -0.26
N VAL A 505 6.04 4.12 -0.49
CA VAL A 505 6.94 3.54 0.51
C VAL A 505 8.16 4.43 0.77
N LEU A 506 8.71 5.04 -0.29
CA LEU A 506 9.80 6.02 -0.18
C LEU A 506 9.33 7.31 0.49
N PHE A 507 8.09 7.71 0.23
CA PHE A 507 7.49 8.87 0.88
C PHE A 507 7.31 8.66 2.38
N GLY A 508 6.80 7.48 2.78
CA GLY A 508 6.68 7.07 4.19
C GLY A 508 8.03 7.00 4.91
N GLU A 509 9.07 6.48 4.25
CA GLU A 509 10.44 6.47 4.79
C GLU A 509 10.91 7.89 5.16
N LYS A 510 10.74 8.87 4.26
CA LYS A 510 11.13 10.27 4.52
C LYS A 510 10.43 10.86 5.74
N ILE A 511 9.14 10.56 5.91
CA ILE A 511 8.34 11.02 7.05
C ILE A 511 8.87 10.43 8.36
N ALA A 512 9.08 9.11 8.39
CA ALA A 512 9.63 8.44 9.58
C ALA A 512 11.04 8.96 9.92
N LEU A 513 11.91 9.15 8.94
CA LEU A 513 13.24 9.72 9.16
C LEU A 513 13.18 11.16 9.73
N GLY A 514 12.21 11.96 9.28
CA GLY A 514 11.99 13.31 9.83
C GLY A 514 11.57 13.26 11.30
N ILE A 515 10.60 12.42 11.65
CA ILE A 515 10.13 12.22 13.03
C ILE A 515 11.30 11.76 13.93
N LEU A 516 12.07 10.77 13.49
CA LEU A 516 13.22 10.26 14.25
C LEU A 516 14.30 11.33 14.50
N ARG A 517 14.56 12.20 13.52
CA ARG A 517 15.52 13.32 13.64
C ARG A 517 15.06 14.37 14.65
N GLU A 518 13.77 14.71 14.63
CA GLU A 518 13.20 15.65 15.59
C GLU A 518 13.18 15.06 17.01
N GLN A 519 12.72 13.81 17.17
CA GLN A 519 12.66 13.14 18.48
C GLN A 519 14.05 12.91 19.09
N LYS A 520 15.11 12.77 18.28
CA LYS A 520 16.49 12.64 18.76
C LYS A 520 16.89 13.74 19.75
N LEU A 521 16.38 14.95 19.58
CA LEU A 521 16.66 16.10 20.46
C LEU A 521 16.08 15.94 21.88
N THR A 522 15.16 15.01 22.07
CA THR A 522 14.37 14.87 23.31
C THR A 522 15.00 13.93 24.35
N TYR A 523 15.99 13.13 23.95
CA TYR A 523 16.62 12.13 24.81
C TYR A 523 17.86 12.65 25.52
N ASN A 524 18.13 12.13 26.71
CA ASN A 524 19.32 12.47 27.49
C ASN A 524 20.48 11.52 27.19
N GLU A 525 20.18 10.28 26.81
CA GLU A 525 21.12 9.23 26.50
C GLU A 525 21.94 9.57 25.24
N ASP A 526 23.23 9.28 25.25
CA ASP A 526 24.06 9.33 24.04
C ASP A 526 23.72 8.12 23.17
N HIS A 527 23.14 8.38 21.99
CA HIS A 527 22.56 7.36 21.13
C HIS A 527 22.62 7.78 19.66
N HIS A 528 22.47 6.79 18.79
CA HIS A 528 22.12 6.96 17.39
C HIS A 528 21.27 5.78 16.92
N LEU A 529 20.54 5.95 15.82
CA LEU A 529 19.81 4.86 15.18
C LEU A 529 20.33 4.69 13.76
N THR A 530 20.62 3.46 13.36
CA THR A 530 21.04 3.14 11.99
C THR A 530 19.86 2.59 11.20
N VAL A 531 19.68 3.07 9.97
CA VAL A 531 18.61 2.61 9.07
C VAL A 531 19.18 2.31 7.69
N THR A 532 19.00 1.10 7.21
CA THR A 532 19.14 0.78 5.78
C THR A 532 17.87 1.19 5.04
N ARG A 533 18.00 2.22 4.19
CA ARG A 533 16.92 2.77 3.38
C ARG A 533 16.49 1.81 2.28
N PHE A 534 15.30 2.02 1.73
CA PHE A 534 14.77 1.21 0.63
C PHE A 534 15.62 1.24 -0.65
N ASP A 535 16.40 2.31 -0.85
CA ASP A 535 17.38 2.43 -1.94
C ASP A 535 18.70 1.69 -1.66
N GLY A 536 18.82 1.03 -0.50
CA GLY A 536 20.01 0.30 -0.06
C GLY A 536 21.08 1.15 0.61
N THR A 537 20.90 2.47 0.69
CA THR A 537 21.83 3.35 1.41
C THR A 537 21.59 3.30 2.92
N ALA A 538 22.64 3.46 3.73
CA ALA A 538 22.51 3.54 5.18
C ALA A 538 22.51 5.00 5.64
N VAL A 539 21.66 5.31 6.62
CA VAL A 539 21.64 6.60 7.33
C VAL A 539 21.79 6.35 8.83
N VAL A 540 22.55 7.21 9.49
CA VAL A 540 22.64 7.29 10.94
C VAL A 540 21.91 8.54 11.39
N ILE A 541 20.94 8.39 12.29
CA ILE A 541 20.12 9.48 12.81
C ILE A 541 20.72 9.99 14.10
#